data_AF-A0A925PL89-F1
#
_entry.id   AF-A0A925PL89-F1
#
_cell.length_a   1.000
_cell.length_b   1.000
_cell.length_c   1.000
_cell.angle_alpha   90.00
_cell.angle_beta   90.00
_cell.angle_gamma   90.00
#
_symmetry.space_group_name_H-M   'P 1'
#
loop_
_entity.id
_entity.type
_entity.pdbx_description
1 polymer ?
#
loop_
_entity_poly.entity_id
_entity_poly.type
_entity_poly.pdbx_seq_one_letter_code
_entity_poly.pdbx_strand_id
1 'polypeptide(L)'
;QAGNLKFNYAVYISPEVNAFAMADGTIRVYSGLMDMLNDGELRFVIGHEMGHVVKKHIRKKIQLAYAASAVRKGVSSQNSAAGEVARSVVGGLAESLMNAQFSQLEEKEADDYGLVFLKREKYSTPDAVSALQKIAKLSKGHTFLSSHPDPGKRADRLQAQLEGRALSIEDRQQSLISKLKALLERNFPSIYRLLPIG
;
A
#
# COMPACT_ATOMS: atom_id res chain seq x y z
N GLN A 1 15.16 6.48 13.23
CA GLN A 1 15.57 7.17 11.99
C GLN A 1 15.82 6.11 10.92
N ALA A 2 15.39 6.36 9.68
CA ALA A 2 15.73 5.53 8.52
C ALA A 2 16.59 6.38 7.58
N GLY A 3 17.92 6.40 7.81
CA GLY A 3 18.83 7.36 7.16
C GLY A 3 18.57 8.81 7.61
N ASN A 4 18.72 9.79 6.71
CA ASN A 4 18.48 11.22 6.94
C ASN A 4 16.99 11.62 7.04
N LEU A 5 16.07 10.65 7.06
CA LEU A 5 14.63 10.93 7.04
C LEU A 5 14.10 11.14 8.47
N LYS A 6 13.60 12.36 8.76
CA LYS A 6 13.04 12.75 10.05
C LYS A 6 11.51 12.74 9.96
N PHE A 7 10.87 11.85 10.72
CA PHE A 7 9.42 11.80 10.77
C PHE A 7 8.84 12.96 11.57
N ASN A 8 7.69 13.47 11.12
CA ASN A 8 6.92 14.51 11.78
C ASN A 8 5.44 14.14 11.82
N TYR A 9 4.83 14.20 13.01
CA TYR A 9 3.48 13.71 13.26
C TYR A 9 2.57 14.89 13.66
N ALA A 10 1.35 14.91 13.15
CA ALA A 10 0.32 15.84 13.62
C ALA A 10 -1.07 15.22 13.46
N VAL A 11 -2.00 15.72 14.27
CA VAL A 11 -3.40 15.28 14.25
C VAL A 11 -4.26 16.34 13.56
N TYR A 12 -5.17 15.89 12.70
CA TYR A 12 -6.25 16.71 12.18
C TYR A 12 -7.52 16.41 12.97
N ILE A 13 -8.09 17.45 13.58
CA ILE A 13 -9.35 17.34 14.32
C ILE A 13 -10.48 17.29 13.30
N SER A 14 -10.91 16.07 12.97
CA SER A 14 -11.93 15.77 11.97
C SER A 14 -12.51 14.38 12.25
N PRO A 15 -13.83 14.19 12.09
CA PRO A 15 -14.48 12.90 12.31
C PRO A 15 -14.14 11.86 11.23
N GLU A 16 -13.40 12.22 10.18
CA GLU A 16 -12.97 11.28 9.16
C GLU A 16 -12.04 10.20 9.74
N VAL A 17 -12.25 8.95 9.32
CA VAL A 17 -11.37 7.82 9.67
C VAL A 17 -10.24 7.75 8.65
N ASN A 18 -9.16 8.50 8.88
CA ASN A 18 -8.07 8.55 7.92
C ASN A 18 -6.68 8.73 8.56
N ALA A 19 -5.65 8.30 7.83
CA ALA A 19 -4.25 8.64 8.07
C ALA A 19 -3.50 8.64 6.74
N PHE A 20 -2.44 9.42 6.63
CA PHE A 20 -1.58 9.39 5.44
C PHE A 20 -0.15 9.83 5.76
N ALA A 21 0.76 9.41 4.90
CA ALA A 21 2.13 9.88 4.87
C ALA A 21 2.49 10.65 3.58
N MET A 22 3.49 11.52 3.68
CA MET A 22 4.15 12.16 2.55
C MET A 22 5.60 11.69 2.41
N ALA A 23 6.18 11.89 1.23
CA ALA A 23 7.53 11.42 0.90
C ALA A 23 8.65 12.06 1.75
N ASP A 24 8.38 13.16 2.46
CA ASP A 24 9.32 13.88 3.33
C ASP A 24 9.35 13.35 4.78
N GLY A 25 8.52 12.37 5.13
CA GLY A 25 8.39 11.86 6.50
C GLY A 25 7.25 12.49 7.30
N THR A 26 6.44 13.35 6.69
CA THR A 26 5.20 13.84 7.29
C THR A 26 4.20 12.68 7.43
N ILE A 27 3.63 12.53 8.63
CA ILE A 27 2.53 11.62 8.95
C ILE A 27 1.40 12.44 9.56
N ARG A 28 0.18 12.21 9.08
CA ARG A 28 -1.05 12.87 9.56
C ARG A 28 -2.07 11.82 9.92
N VAL A 29 -2.70 12.01 11.07
CA VAL A 29 -3.72 11.13 11.64
C VAL A 29 -4.97 11.97 11.90
N TYR A 30 -6.13 11.46 11.55
CA TYR A 30 -7.39 12.15 11.80
C TYR A 30 -7.98 11.67 13.14
N SER A 31 -8.59 12.56 13.90
CA SER A 31 -9.15 12.21 15.22
C SER A 31 -10.22 11.11 15.14
N GLY A 32 -11.02 11.05 14.06
CA GLY A 32 -11.97 9.96 13.85
C GLY A 32 -11.32 8.57 13.77
N LEU A 33 -10.10 8.46 13.24
CA LEU A 33 -9.33 7.22 13.28
C LEU A 33 -8.88 6.88 14.71
N MET A 34 -8.51 7.89 15.49
CA MET A 34 -8.11 7.74 16.90
C MET A 34 -9.29 7.35 17.79
N ASP A 35 -10.50 7.83 17.49
CA ASP A 35 -11.72 7.45 18.21
C ASP A 35 -12.11 5.98 17.93
N MET A 36 -11.75 5.47 16.74
CA MET A 36 -12.06 4.09 16.31
C MET A 36 -11.07 3.04 16.84
N LEU A 37 -9.79 3.42 16.96
CA LEU A 37 -8.69 2.52 17.26
C LEU A 37 -8.14 2.73 18.67
N ASN A 38 -7.72 1.65 19.34
CA ASN A 38 -6.93 1.77 20.56
C ASN A 38 -5.48 2.18 20.24
N ASP A 39 -4.70 2.53 21.26
CA ASP A 39 -3.30 2.96 21.10
C ASP A 39 -2.42 1.95 20.32
N GLY A 40 -2.61 0.65 20.55
CA GLY A 40 -1.83 -0.39 19.91
C GLY A 40 -2.15 -0.54 18.43
N GLU A 41 -3.44 -0.51 18.09
CA GLU A 41 -3.94 -0.51 16.72
C GLU A 41 -3.52 0.76 15.98
N LEU A 42 -3.55 1.91 16.65
CA LEU A 42 -3.09 3.17 16.09
C LEU A 42 -1.58 3.17 15.83
N ARG A 43 -0.78 2.58 16.74
CA ARG A 43 0.66 2.38 16.51
C ARG A 43 0.94 1.51 15.29
N PHE A 44 0.12 0.49 15.04
CA PHE A 44 0.23 -0.29 13.81
C PHE A 44 0.01 0.58 12.58
N VAL A 45 -1.08 1.36 12.53
CA VAL A 45 -1.38 2.24 11.38
C VAL A 45 -0.27 3.27 11.16
N ILE A 46 0.26 3.87 12.23
CA ILE A 46 1.41 4.78 12.12
C ILE A 46 2.65 4.05 11.58
N GLY A 47 2.93 2.84 12.08
CA GLY A 47 4.01 2.00 11.56
C GLY A 47 3.83 1.65 10.08
N HIS A 48 2.60 1.36 9.64
CA HIS A 48 2.23 1.12 8.25
C HIS A 48 2.51 2.36 7.38
N GLU A 49 2.08 3.55 7.80
CA GLU A 49 2.39 4.81 7.12
C GLU A 49 3.90 5.10 7.03
N MET A 50 4.64 4.83 8.09
CA MET A 50 6.11 4.88 8.07
C MET A 50 6.70 3.91 7.03
N GLY A 51 6.11 2.72 6.89
CA GLY A 51 6.47 1.73 5.87
C GLY A 51 6.38 2.29 4.45
N HIS A 52 5.30 2.99 4.11
CA HIS A 52 5.15 3.64 2.79
C HIS A 52 6.25 4.67 2.52
N VAL A 53 6.67 5.42 3.54
CA VAL A 53 7.77 6.40 3.41
C VAL A 53 9.11 5.71 3.24
N VAL A 54 9.45 4.78 4.14
CA VAL A 54 10.75 4.09 4.15
C VAL A 54 10.97 3.30 2.84
N LYS A 55 9.92 2.66 2.33
CA LYS A 55 9.95 1.91 1.07
C LYS A 55 9.80 2.79 -0.18
N LYS A 56 9.68 4.11 0.00
CA LYS A 56 9.58 5.13 -1.06
C LYS A 56 8.35 4.95 -1.97
N HIS A 57 7.27 4.32 -1.49
CA HIS A 57 6.06 4.09 -2.28
C HIS A 57 5.45 5.42 -2.76
N ILE A 58 5.33 6.38 -1.84
CA ILE A 58 4.77 7.71 -2.16
C ILE A 58 5.67 8.45 -3.17
N ARG A 59 7.00 8.36 -3.02
CA ARG A 59 7.94 8.96 -3.98
C ARG A 59 7.80 8.34 -5.38
N LYS A 60 7.67 7.01 -5.47
CA LYS A 60 7.44 6.31 -6.75
C LYS A 60 6.14 6.75 -7.40
N LYS A 61 5.06 6.90 -6.62
CA LYS A 61 3.77 7.42 -7.12
C LYS A 61 3.90 8.84 -7.68
N ILE A 62 4.57 9.73 -6.96
CA ILE A 62 4.85 11.10 -7.44
C ILE A 62 5.65 11.07 -8.75
N GLN A 63 6.70 10.24 -8.83
CA GLN A 63 7.50 10.09 -10.05
C GLN A 63 6.67 9.58 -11.23
N LEU A 64 5.84 8.56 -11.01
CA LEU A 64 4.98 7.99 -12.05
C LEU A 64 3.93 8.99 -12.53
N ALA A 65 3.27 9.69 -11.61
CA ALA A 65 2.27 10.69 -11.94
C ALA A 65 2.90 11.87 -12.70
N TYR A 66 4.10 12.31 -12.30
CA TYR A 66 4.87 13.32 -13.03
C TYR A 66 5.25 12.86 -14.43
N ALA A 67 5.77 11.64 -14.59
CA ALA A 67 6.11 11.07 -15.89
C ALA A 67 4.89 10.98 -16.81
N ALA A 68 3.74 10.52 -16.30
CA ALA A 68 2.49 10.50 -17.02
C ALA A 68 2.04 11.91 -17.46
N SER A 69 2.23 12.91 -16.60
CA SER A 69 1.93 14.32 -16.92
C SER A 69 2.83 14.87 -18.03
N ALA A 70 4.12 14.53 -18.02
CA ALA A 70 5.09 14.96 -19.03
C ALA A 70 4.79 14.35 -20.41
N VAL A 71 4.41 13.06 -20.47
CA VAL A 71 3.96 12.40 -21.71
C VAL A 71 2.73 13.11 -22.27
N ARG A 72 1.71 13.38 -21.44
CA ARG A 72 0.52 14.13 -21.88
C ARG A 72 0.88 15.52 -22.42
N LYS A 73 1.82 16.21 -21.77
CA LYS A 73 2.31 17.52 -22.22
C LYS A 73 2.95 17.43 -23.62
N GLY A 74 3.84 16.47 -23.85
CA GLY A 74 4.52 16.27 -25.14
C GLY A 74 3.57 15.99 -26.31
N VAL A 75 2.46 15.29 -26.04
CA VAL A 75 1.38 15.07 -27.02
C VAL A 75 0.57 16.36 -27.23
N SER A 76 0.24 17.08 -26.15
CA SER A 76 -0.58 18.31 -26.22
C SER A 76 0.14 19.54 -26.80
N SER A 77 1.47 19.62 -26.70
CA SER A 77 2.25 20.76 -27.20
C SER A 77 2.30 20.87 -28.73
N GLN A 78 1.69 19.92 -29.45
CA GLN A 78 1.42 20.04 -30.88
C GLN A 78 0.19 20.93 -31.20
N ASN A 79 -0.62 21.30 -30.21
CA ASN A 79 -1.74 22.24 -30.33
C ASN A 79 -1.54 23.43 -29.38
N SER A 80 -1.47 24.65 -29.93
CA SER A 80 -1.06 25.86 -29.20
C SER A 80 -2.15 26.44 -28.29
N ALA A 81 -2.11 26.10 -27.00
CA ALA A 81 -2.80 26.80 -25.89
C ALA A 81 -2.01 26.64 -24.56
N ALA A 82 -0.94 27.41 -24.37
CA ALA A 82 0.06 27.14 -23.32
C ALA A 82 -0.42 27.37 -21.86
N GLY A 83 -1.38 28.27 -21.63
CA GLY A 83 -1.83 28.65 -20.28
C GLY A 83 -2.84 27.70 -19.65
N GLU A 84 -3.84 27.27 -20.42
CA GLU A 84 -4.87 26.31 -19.97
C GLU A 84 -4.30 24.90 -19.78
N VAL A 85 -3.35 24.50 -20.64
CA VAL A 85 -2.63 23.23 -20.53
C VAL A 85 -1.82 23.16 -19.23
N ALA A 86 -1.17 24.25 -18.80
CA ALA A 86 -0.39 24.23 -17.56
C ALA A 86 -1.27 24.00 -16.31
N ARG A 87 -2.44 24.65 -16.23
CA ARG A 87 -3.37 24.49 -15.11
C ARG A 87 -4.02 23.10 -15.10
N SER A 88 -4.43 22.58 -16.26
CA SER A 88 -5.01 21.24 -16.37
C SER A 88 -4.00 20.13 -16.05
N VAL A 89 -2.73 20.34 -16.37
CA VAL A 89 -1.64 19.40 -16.02
C VAL A 89 -1.41 19.32 -14.52
N VAL A 90 -1.34 20.47 -13.82
CA VAL A 90 -1.18 20.48 -12.35
C VAL A 90 -2.40 19.90 -11.65
N GLY A 91 -3.62 20.27 -12.10
CA GLY A 91 -4.86 19.70 -11.59
C GLY A 91 -4.94 18.19 -11.77
N GLY A 92 -4.67 17.69 -12.98
CA GLY A 92 -4.69 16.26 -13.28
C GLY A 92 -3.59 15.47 -12.55
N LEU A 93 -2.45 16.10 -12.22
CA LEU A 93 -1.42 15.48 -11.38
C LEU A 93 -1.89 15.30 -9.93
N ALA A 94 -2.47 16.36 -9.34
CA ALA A 94 -3.00 16.30 -7.98
C ALA A 94 -4.12 15.25 -7.87
N GLU A 95 -5.05 15.23 -8.82
CA GLU A 95 -6.14 14.25 -8.88
C GLU A 95 -5.61 12.82 -9.06
N SER A 96 -4.61 12.62 -9.92
CA SER A 96 -3.98 11.30 -10.10
C SER A 96 -3.34 10.80 -8.80
N LEU A 97 -2.71 11.68 -8.03
CA LEU A 97 -2.08 11.30 -6.77
C LEU A 97 -3.09 11.01 -5.67
N MET A 98 -4.17 11.80 -5.57
CA MET A 98 -5.24 11.57 -4.61
C MET A 98 -5.98 10.25 -4.84
N ASN A 99 -6.15 9.86 -6.11
CA ASN A 99 -6.85 8.63 -6.49
C ASN A 99 -5.92 7.40 -6.62
N ALA A 100 -4.60 7.57 -6.45
CA ALA A 100 -3.64 6.49 -6.66
C ALA A 100 -3.64 5.50 -5.49
N GLN A 101 -4.33 4.37 -5.63
CA GLN A 101 -4.27 3.26 -4.67
C GLN A 101 -2.89 2.64 -4.60
N PHE A 102 -2.41 2.26 -3.42
CA PHE A 102 -1.21 1.43 -3.30
C PHE A 102 -1.46 0.03 -3.87
N SER A 103 -0.44 -0.52 -4.52
CA SER A 103 -0.50 -1.89 -5.01
C SER A 103 -0.53 -2.89 -3.85
N GLN A 104 -1.03 -4.10 -4.09
CA GLN A 104 -1.03 -5.16 -3.08
C GLN A 104 0.37 -5.51 -2.55
N LEU A 105 1.42 -5.30 -3.35
CA LEU A 105 2.79 -5.50 -2.90
C LEU A 105 3.21 -4.37 -1.94
N GLU A 106 2.95 -3.13 -2.30
CA GLU A 106 3.26 -1.96 -1.46
C GLU A 106 2.55 -2.03 -0.10
N GLU A 107 1.27 -2.43 -0.09
CA GLU A 107 0.52 -2.64 1.16
C GLU A 107 1.12 -3.75 2.01
N LYS A 108 1.56 -4.87 1.41
CA LYS A 108 2.23 -5.96 2.14
C LYS A 108 3.55 -5.50 2.74
N GLU A 109 4.35 -4.76 1.99
CA GLU A 109 5.62 -4.22 2.48
C GLU A 109 5.42 -3.23 3.63
N ALA A 110 4.37 -2.41 3.56
CA ALA A 110 4.02 -1.45 4.61
C ALA A 110 3.46 -2.14 5.86
N ASP A 111 2.57 -3.13 5.70
CA ASP A 111 2.08 -4.00 6.77
C ASP A 111 3.24 -4.71 7.49
N ASP A 112 4.16 -5.31 6.73
CA ASP A 112 5.30 -6.03 7.28
C ASP A 112 6.22 -5.10 8.05
N TYR A 113 6.40 -3.88 7.55
CA TYR A 113 7.12 -2.84 8.28
C TYR A 113 6.40 -2.45 9.58
N GLY A 114 5.09 -2.22 9.54
CA GLY A 114 4.28 -1.91 10.72
C GLY A 114 4.34 -3.02 11.77
N LEU A 115 4.28 -4.28 11.33
CA LEU A 115 4.40 -5.44 12.21
C LEU A 115 5.81 -5.55 12.83
N VAL A 116 6.86 -5.35 12.04
CA VAL A 116 8.25 -5.32 12.54
C VAL A 116 8.46 -4.15 13.51
N PHE A 117 7.85 -2.99 13.23
CA PHE A 117 7.88 -1.84 14.12
C PHE A 117 7.28 -2.18 15.48
N LEU A 118 6.07 -2.76 15.52
CA LEU A 118 5.47 -3.22 16.77
C LEU A 118 6.38 -4.20 17.53
N LYS A 119 6.93 -5.20 16.82
CA LYS A 119 7.86 -6.18 17.42
C LYS A 119 9.11 -5.52 18.02
N ARG A 120 9.74 -4.62 17.27
CA ARG A 120 10.98 -3.95 17.67
C ARG A 120 10.78 -3.08 18.90
N GLU A 121 9.65 -2.38 18.96
CA GLU A 121 9.29 -1.51 20.08
C GLU A 121 8.59 -2.27 21.23
N LYS A 122 8.50 -3.61 21.14
CA LYS A 122 7.88 -4.50 22.14
C LYS A 122 6.39 -4.22 22.40
N TYR A 123 5.66 -3.78 21.37
CA TYR A 123 4.21 -3.63 21.39
C TYR A 123 3.49 -4.92 20.98
N SER A 124 2.20 -5.00 21.31
CA SER A 124 1.33 -6.14 20.97
C SER A 124 1.17 -6.26 19.45
N THR A 125 1.60 -7.39 18.89
CA THR A 125 1.47 -7.66 17.46
C THR A 125 0.07 -8.08 17.00
N PRO A 126 -0.79 -8.71 17.83
CA PRO A 126 -2.20 -8.91 17.48
C PRO A 126 -2.95 -7.61 17.14
N ASP A 127 -2.50 -6.47 17.64
CA ASP A 127 -3.11 -5.17 17.35
C ASP A 127 -3.05 -4.82 15.85
N ALA A 128 -2.06 -5.34 15.13
CA ALA A 128 -1.98 -5.19 13.66
C ALA A 128 -3.17 -5.86 12.95
N VAL A 129 -3.51 -7.08 13.38
CA VAL A 129 -4.65 -7.82 12.83
C VAL A 129 -5.95 -7.12 13.22
N SER A 130 -6.09 -6.74 14.49
CA SER A 130 -7.29 -6.07 15.01
C SER A 130 -7.56 -4.74 14.28
N ALA A 131 -6.52 -3.93 14.07
CA ALA A 131 -6.63 -2.66 13.34
C ALA A 131 -7.19 -2.87 11.93
N LEU A 132 -6.60 -3.80 11.17
CA LEU A 132 -7.06 -4.11 9.81
C LEU A 132 -8.48 -4.70 9.79
N GLN A 133 -8.85 -5.53 10.76
CA GLN A 133 -10.21 -6.05 10.89
C GLN A 133 -11.23 -4.95 11.19
N LYS A 134 -10.89 -3.96 12.03
CA LYS A 134 -11.75 -2.79 12.27
C LYS A 134 -11.89 -1.94 11.02
N ILE A 135 -10.78 -1.65 10.34
CA ILE A 135 -10.78 -0.89 9.07
C ILE A 135 -11.59 -1.62 7.99
N ALA A 136 -11.56 -2.95 7.94
CA ALA A 136 -12.34 -3.75 6.99
C ALA A 136 -13.86 -3.63 7.17
N LYS A 137 -14.33 -3.14 8.33
CA LYS A 137 -15.76 -2.89 8.60
C LYS A 137 -16.25 -1.55 8.06
N LEU A 138 -15.35 -0.68 7.58
CA LEU A 138 -15.74 0.58 6.93
C LEU A 138 -16.50 0.28 5.63
N SER A 139 -17.41 1.18 5.26
CA SER A 139 -18.19 1.06 4.02
C SER A 139 -17.29 1.03 2.80
N LYS A 140 -17.63 0.19 1.81
CA LYS A 140 -16.95 0.20 0.50
C LYS A 140 -16.97 1.62 -0.09
N GLY A 141 -15.81 2.11 -0.52
CA GLY A 141 -15.63 3.49 -1.01
C GLY A 141 -15.19 4.51 0.04
N HIS A 142 -15.00 4.11 1.31
CA HIS A 142 -14.40 4.96 2.32
C HIS A 142 -12.98 5.42 1.89
N THR A 143 -12.61 6.67 2.17
CA THR A 143 -11.35 7.29 1.71
C THR A 143 -10.09 6.49 2.08
N PHE A 144 -10.05 5.94 3.30
CA PHE A 144 -9.00 5.01 3.73
C PHE A 144 -8.92 3.76 2.84
N LEU A 145 -10.06 3.14 2.48
CA LEU A 145 -10.10 1.95 1.63
C LEU A 145 -9.78 2.27 0.17
N SER A 146 -10.05 3.50 -0.27
CA SER A 146 -9.70 3.98 -1.60
C SER A 146 -8.20 4.06 -1.80
N SER A 147 -7.44 4.47 -0.78
CA SER A 147 -5.96 4.52 -0.84
C SER A 147 -5.30 3.20 -0.46
N HIS A 148 -5.85 2.48 0.52
CA HIS A 148 -5.33 1.23 1.09
C HIS A 148 -6.32 0.06 0.88
N PRO A 149 -6.21 -0.69 -0.23
CA PRO A 149 -7.18 -1.72 -0.56
C PRO A 149 -7.05 -2.99 0.30
N ASP A 150 -8.12 -3.80 0.27
CA ASP A 150 -8.18 -5.17 0.80
C ASP A 150 -7.74 -5.37 2.27
N PRO A 151 -8.16 -4.53 3.25
CA PRO A 151 -7.71 -4.67 4.65
C PRO A 151 -8.06 -6.03 5.28
N GLY A 152 -9.19 -6.65 4.92
CA GLY A 152 -9.57 -7.97 5.43
C GLY A 152 -8.58 -9.07 5.00
N LYS A 153 -8.23 -9.13 3.72
CA LYS A 153 -7.24 -10.11 3.21
C LYS A 153 -5.85 -9.87 3.83
N ARG A 154 -5.51 -8.61 4.10
CA ARG A 154 -4.27 -8.24 4.78
C ARG A 154 -4.28 -8.67 6.24
N ALA A 155 -5.41 -8.51 6.93
CA ALA A 155 -5.59 -9.02 8.29
C ALA A 155 -5.38 -10.54 8.34
N ASP A 156 -6.01 -11.29 7.43
CA ASP A 156 -5.85 -12.76 7.34
C ASP A 156 -4.39 -13.17 7.10
N ARG A 157 -3.69 -12.41 6.25
CA ARG A 157 -2.27 -12.63 5.97
C ARG A 157 -1.41 -12.39 7.20
N LEU A 158 -1.63 -11.28 7.92
CA LEU A 158 -0.88 -10.99 9.15
C LEU A 158 -1.21 -12.01 10.24
N GLN A 159 -2.47 -12.42 10.38
CA GLN A 159 -2.88 -13.48 11.30
C GLN A 159 -2.14 -14.79 11.01
N ALA A 160 -2.10 -15.21 9.74
CA ALA A 160 -1.33 -16.39 9.34
C ALA A 160 0.17 -16.24 9.66
N GLN A 161 0.74 -15.05 9.50
CA GLN A 161 2.15 -14.79 9.84
C GLN A 161 2.41 -14.85 11.36
N LEU A 162 1.48 -14.35 12.18
CA LEU A 162 1.59 -14.43 13.64
C LEU A 162 1.48 -15.87 14.15
N GLU A 163 0.68 -16.70 13.49
CA GLU A 163 0.52 -18.12 13.81
C GLU A 163 1.62 -19.01 13.22
N GLY A 164 2.63 -18.43 12.54
CA GLY A 164 3.68 -19.21 11.87
C GLY A 164 3.18 -20.02 10.66
N ARG A 165 1.98 -19.74 10.16
CA ARG A 165 1.37 -20.35 8.97
C ARG A 165 1.66 -19.59 7.67
N ALA A 166 2.47 -18.53 7.71
CA ALA A 166 2.89 -17.84 6.51
C ALA A 166 3.81 -18.76 5.68
N LEU A 167 3.42 -19.03 4.44
CA LEU A 167 4.24 -19.81 3.49
C LEU A 167 5.65 -19.22 3.41
N SER A 168 6.66 -20.08 3.54
CA SER A 168 8.06 -19.74 3.29
C SER A 168 8.25 -19.28 1.84
N ILE A 169 9.41 -18.69 1.52
CA ILE A 169 9.71 -18.30 0.14
C ILE A 169 9.74 -19.54 -0.75
N GLU A 170 10.29 -20.63 -0.23
CA GLU A 170 10.36 -21.94 -0.87
C GLU A 170 8.95 -22.48 -1.13
N ASP A 171 8.06 -22.45 -0.14
CA ASP A 171 6.68 -22.91 -0.29
C ASP A 171 5.89 -22.05 -1.29
N ARG A 172 6.15 -20.73 -1.34
CA ARG A 172 5.54 -19.85 -2.34
C ARG A 172 6.04 -20.16 -3.74
N GLN A 173 7.35 -20.36 -3.92
CA GLN A 173 7.93 -20.72 -5.21
C GLN A 173 7.37 -22.06 -5.68
N GLN A 174 7.32 -23.07 -4.81
CA GLN A 174 6.70 -24.36 -5.12
C GLN A 174 5.20 -24.23 -5.44
N SER A 175 4.45 -23.40 -4.70
CA SER A 175 3.04 -23.12 -4.99
C SER A 175 2.83 -22.43 -6.35
N LEU A 176 3.73 -21.52 -6.74
CA LEU A 176 3.66 -20.86 -8.04
C LEU A 176 4.02 -21.81 -9.18
N ILE A 177 5.07 -22.62 -9.01
CA ILE A 177 5.47 -23.64 -9.98
C ILE A 177 4.33 -24.64 -10.18
N SER A 178 3.73 -25.16 -9.10
CA SER A 178 2.61 -26.10 -9.19
C SER A 178 1.38 -25.49 -9.88
N LYS A 179 1.02 -24.23 -9.58
CA LYS A 179 -0.07 -23.53 -10.28
C LYS A 179 0.24 -23.33 -11.77
N LEU A 180 1.49 -22.98 -12.10
CA LEU A 180 1.92 -22.82 -13.48
C LEU A 180 1.89 -24.16 -14.23
N LYS A 181 2.38 -25.24 -13.61
CA LYS A 181 2.29 -26.61 -14.14
C LYS A 181 0.84 -26.98 -14.44
N ALA A 182 -0.06 -26.81 -13.47
CA ALA A 182 -1.49 -27.10 -13.65
C ALA A 182 -2.13 -26.25 -14.77
N LEU A 183 -1.73 -24.98 -14.89
CA LEU A 183 -2.23 -24.09 -15.94
C LEU A 183 -1.71 -24.48 -17.33
N LEU A 184 -0.45 -24.92 -17.43
CA LEU A 184 0.16 -25.42 -18.66
C LEU A 184 -0.42 -26.78 -19.06
N GLU A 185 -0.59 -27.71 -18.12
CA GLU A 185 -1.26 -28.98 -18.36
C GLU A 185 -2.68 -28.78 -18.90
N ARG A 186 -3.44 -27.84 -18.30
CA ARG A 186 -4.84 -27.60 -18.68
C ARG A 186 -5.00 -26.92 -20.02
N ASN A 187 -4.16 -25.92 -20.35
CA ASN A 187 -4.38 -25.07 -21.52
C ASN A 187 -3.37 -25.31 -22.66
N PHE A 188 -2.22 -25.92 -22.37
CA PHE A 188 -1.12 -26.13 -23.33
C PHE A 188 -0.47 -27.52 -23.18
N PRO A 189 -1.25 -28.61 -23.27
CA PRO A 189 -0.77 -29.96 -22.96
C PRO A 189 0.38 -30.43 -23.88
N SER A 190 0.42 -29.99 -25.14
CA SER A 190 1.50 -30.30 -26.08
C SER A 190 2.83 -29.63 -25.71
N ILE A 191 2.77 -28.41 -25.13
CA ILE A 191 3.96 -27.68 -24.66
C ILE A 191 4.43 -28.30 -23.34
N TYR A 192 3.51 -28.64 -22.44
CA TYR A 192 3.84 -29.22 -21.14
C TYR A 192 4.67 -30.52 -21.26
N ARG A 193 4.33 -31.41 -22.19
CA ARG A 193 5.06 -32.67 -22.43
C ARG A 193 6.51 -32.49 -22.90
N LEU A 194 6.87 -31.31 -23.42
CA LEU A 194 8.21 -31.02 -23.94
C LEU A 194 9.12 -30.36 -22.89
N LEU A 195 8.57 -29.93 -21.75
CA LEU A 195 9.33 -29.26 -20.71
C LEU A 195 9.98 -30.29 -19.76
N PRO A 196 11.28 -30.17 -19.42
CA PRO A 196 11.99 -31.08 -18.54
C PRO A 196 11.70 -30.74 -17.07
N ILE A 197 10.43 -30.82 -16.67
CA ILE A 197 9.95 -30.50 -15.32
C ILE A 197 9.30 -31.70 -14.62
N GLY A 198 9.42 -32.89 -15.21
CA GLY A 198 9.00 -34.17 -14.63
C GLY A 198 10.00 -34.68 -13.62
#